data_AF-A0A959HNR2-F1
#
_entry.id   AF-A0A959HNR2-F1
#
_cell.length_a   1.000
_cell.length_b   1.000
_cell.length_c   1.000
_cell.angle_alpha   90.00
_cell.angle_beta   90.00
_cell.angle_gamma   90.00
#
_symmetry.space_group_name_H-M   'P 1'
#
loop_
_entity.id
_entity.type
_entity.pdbx_description
1 polymer ?
#
loop_
_entity_poly.entity_id
_entity_poly.type
_entity_poly.pdbx_seq_one_letter_code
_entity_poly.pdbx_strand_id
1 'polypeptide(L)' 'PLGEGKIVDGCITCPWHGYQYRPEDGQSPPPFTEKVATYDVKVVDGKVYVNPEPYPEGTPRPAAAIL' A
#
# COMPACT_ATOMS: atom_id res chain seq x y z
N PRO A 1 -3.78 5.05 -12.81
CA PRO A 1 -3.32 5.31 -11.41
C PRO A 1 -3.80 4.21 -10.46
N LEU A 2 -3.05 3.81 -9.42
CA LEU A 2 -3.48 2.71 -8.52
C LEU A 2 -4.75 3.02 -7.72
N GLY A 3 -4.99 4.30 -7.40
CA GLY A 3 -6.20 4.74 -6.69
C GLY A 3 -7.51 4.56 -7.46
N GLU A 4 -7.44 4.30 -8.76
CA GLU A 4 -8.60 3.95 -9.62
C GLU A 4 -8.81 2.43 -9.69
N GLY A 5 -7.99 1.65 -8.98
CA GLY A 5 -8.05 0.20 -8.93
C GLY A 5 -9.06 -0.32 -7.93
N LYS A 6 -8.82 -1.55 -7.46
CA LYS A 6 -9.65 -2.25 -6.48
C LYS A 6 -8.80 -3.06 -5.52
N ILE A 7 -9.37 -3.42 -4.37
CA ILE A 7 -8.79 -4.43 -3.49
C ILE A 7 -9.33 -5.80 -3.91
N VAL A 8 -8.44 -6.76 -4.18
CA VAL A 8 -8.78 -8.16 -4.48
C VAL A 8 -7.91 -9.02 -3.57
N ASP A 9 -8.55 -9.88 -2.76
CA ASP A 9 -7.87 -10.79 -1.84
C ASP A 9 -6.81 -10.10 -0.95
N GLY A 10 -7.13 -8.88 -0.51
CA GLY A 10 -6.24 -8.07 0.33
C GLY A 10 -5.17 -7.27 -0.43
N CYS A 11 -5.02 -7.44 -1.74
CA CYS A 11 -4.04 -6.72 -2.55
C CYS A 11 -4.64 -5.54 -3.31
N ILE A 12 -3.88 -4.44 -3.44
CA ILE A 12 -4.18 -3.32 -4.33
C ILE A 12 -3.96 -3.79 -5.77
N THR A 13 -5.02 -3.80 -6.59
CA THR A 13 -4.98 -4.26 -7.98
C THR A 13 -5.03 -3.08 -8.95
N CYS A 14 -3.99 -2.95 -9.78
CA CYS A 14 -3.90 -1.95 -10.83
C CYS A 14 -5.01 -2.12 -11.88
N PRO A 15 -5.76 -1.07 -12.24
CA PRO A 15 -6.91 -1.18 -13.15
C PRO A 15 -6.53 -1.44 -14.61
N TRP A 16 -5.28 -1.21 -15.00
CA TRP A 16 -4.88 -1.24 -16.41
C TRP A 16 -4.34 -2.61 -16.84
N HIS A 17 -3.60 -3.29 -15.97
CA HIS A 17 -2.92 -4.55 -16.30
C HIS A 17 -2.97 -5.59 -15.16
N GLY A 18 -3.74 -5.32 -14.10
CA GLY A 18 -4.06 -6.32 -13.08
C GLY A 18 -2.94 -6.67 -12.11
N TYR A 19 -1.80 -5.95 -12.15
CA TYR A 19 -0.73 -6.12 -11.18
C TYR A 19 -1.24 -5.86 -9.76
N GLN A 20 -0.77 -6.66 -8.82
CA GLN A 20 -1.23 -6.64 -7.44
C GLN A 20 -0.08 -6.28 -6.51
N TYR A 21 -0.37 -5.52 -5.45
CA TYR A 21 0.61 -5.09 -4.45
C TYR A 21 0.03 -5.31 -3.05
N ARG A 22 0.85 -5.87 -2.15
CA ARG A 22 0.47 -6.05 -0.75
C ARG A 22 0.51 -4.71 0.01
N PRO A 23 -0.51 -4.36 0.81
CA PRO A 23 -0.51 -3.09 1.55
C PRO A 23 0.65 -2.93 2.55
N GLU A 24 1.12 -4.03 3.13
CA GLU A 24 2.08 -4.05 4.22
C GLU A 24 3.52 -3.77 3.79
N ASP A 25 3.87 -3.93 2.52
CA ASP A 25 5.24 -3.72 2.03
C ASP A 25 5.31 -3.18 0.58
N GLY A 26 4.16 -3.02 -0.07
CA GLY A 26 4.05 -2.56 -1.46
C GLY A 26 4.59 -3.57 -2.48
N GLN A 27 4.94 -4.80 -2.07
CA GLN A 27 5.53 -5.80 -2.94
C GLN A 27 4.45 -6.60 -3.66
N SER A 28 4.69 -6.88 -4.95
CA SER A 28 3.84 -7.79 -5.70
C SER A 28 3.93 -9.22 -5.15
N PRO A 29 2.83 -9.98 -5.10
CA PRO A 29 2.89 -11.41 -4.79
C PRO A 29 3.79 -12.18 -5.78
N PRO A 30 4.47 -13.25 -5.34
CA PRO A 30 5.24 -14.11 -6.24
C PRO A 30 4.39 -14.59 -7.43
N PRO A 31 4.99 -14.73 -8.63
CA PRO A 31 6.42 -14.64 -8.93
C PRO A 31 6.93 -13.22 -9.23
N PHE A 32 6.07 -12.21 -9.12
CA PHE A 32 6.39 -10.83 -9.51
C PHE A 32 7.25 -10.14 -8.46
N THR A 33 8.11 -9.23 -8.91
CA THR A 33 9.10 -8.54 -8.06
C THR A 33 8.89 -7.04 -7.98
N GLU A 34 7.94 -6.50 -8.73
CA GLU A 34 7.58 -5.09 -8.75
C GLU A 34 7.11 -4.64 -7.37
N LYS A 35 7.53 -3.43 -6.99
CA LYS A 35 7.22 -2.80 -5.72
C LYS A 35 6.65 -1.41 -5.93
N VAL A 36 5.94 -0.93 -4.92
CA VAL A 36 5.55 0.48 -4.79
C VAL A 36 5.98 0.98 -3.42
N ALA A 37 6.26 2.28 -3.32
CA ALA A 37 6.56 2.92 -2.05
C ALA A 37 5.35 2.85 -1.11
N THR A 38 5.61 2.58 0.17
CA THR A 38 4.61 2.60 1.25
C THR A 38 4.85 3.79 2.17
N TYR A 39 3.75 4.34 2.68
CA TYR A 39 3.76 5.52 3.55
C TYR A 39 3.03 5.18 4.84
N ASP A 40 3.58 5.64 5.97
CA ASP A 40 2.91 5.47 7.25
C ASP A 40 1.64 6.30 7.30
N VAL A 41 0.57 5.68 7.79
CA VAL A 41 -0.74 6.28 7.96
C VAL A 41 -1.15 6.21 9.43
N LYS A 42 -1.78 7.27 9.92
CA LYS A 42 -2.49 7.26 11.19
C LYS A 42 -3.87 7.89 11.04
N VAL A 43 -4.81 7.44 11.86
CA VAL A 43 -6.13 8.04 12.02
C VAL A 43 -6.16 8.70 13.39
N VAL A 44 -6.50 9.99 13.44
CA VAL A 44 -6.65 10.76 14.69
C VAL A 44 -7.98 11.48 14.63
N ASP A 45 -8.89 11.23 15.58
CA ASP A 45 -10.22 11.85 15.63
C ASP A 45 -10.98 11.74 14.29
N GLY A 46 -10.91 10.55 13.66
CA GLY A 46 -11.54 10.28 12.37
C GLY A 46 -10.88 10.93 11.15
N LYS A 47 -9.76 11.65 11.32
CA LYS A 47 -8.98 12.23 10.22
C LYS A 47 -7.79 11.35 9.86
N VAL A 48 -7.57 11.15 8.56
CA VAL A 48 -6.44 10.38 8.02
C VAL A 48 -5.25 11.30 7.80
N TYR A 49 -4.10 10.91 8.32
CA TYR A 49 -2.81 11.59 8.12
C TYR A 49 -1.83 10.64 7.47
N VAL A 50 -1.05 11.14 6.51
CA VAL A 50 -0.03 10.39 5.78
C VAL A 50 1.33 11.05 6.02
N ASN A 51 2.35 10.27 6.37
CA ASN A 51 3.72 10.74 6.36
C ASN A 51 4.17 10.93 4.89
N PRO A 52 4.58 12.12 4.45
CA PRO A 52 5.00 12.33 3.06
C PRO A 52 6.33 11.65 2.71
N GLU A 53 7.12 11.24 3.71
CA GLU A 53 8.38 10.53 3.50
C GLU A 53 8.12 9.01 3.38
N PRO A 54 8.42 8.39 2.22
CA PRO A 54 8.28 6.95 2.06
C PRO A 54 9.44 6.20 2.70
N TYR A 55 9.20 4.93 2.98
CA TYR A 55 10.26 3.96 3.30
C TYR A 55 10.84 3.37 2.01
N PRO A 56 12.06 2.78 2.05
CA PRO A 56 12.58 2.01 0.93
C PRO A 56 11.58 0.94 0.46
N GLU A 57 11.49 0.72 -0.85
CA GLU A 57 10.52 -0.21 -1.44
C GLU A 57 10.65 -1.65 -0.91
N GLY A 58 9.53 -2.26 -0.54
CA GLY A 58 9.50 -3.61 0.06
C GLY A 58 9.80 -3.62 1.56
N THR A 59 9.88 -2.46 2.22
CA THR A 59 10.00 -2.39 3.68
C THR A 59 8.67 -2.74 4.33
N PRO A 60 8.60 -3.76 5.21
CA PRO A 60 7.38 -4.05 5.95
C PRO A 60 6.98 -2.90 6.88
N ARG A 61 5.71 -2.53 6.82
CA ARG A 61 5.07 -1.48 7.63
C ARG A 61 3.94 -2.07 8.46
N PRO A 62 3.75 -1.58 9.71
CA PRO A 62 2.58 -1.94 10.49
C PRO A 62 1.30 -1.38 9.84
N ALA A 63 0.15 -1.93 10.23
CA ALA A 63 -1.13 -1.31 9.90
C ALA A 63 -1.22 0.10 10.51
N ALA A 64 -2.09 0.93 9.92
CA ALA A 64 -2.30 2.29 10.40
C ALA A 64 -2.70 2.32 11.89
N ALA A 65 -2.07 3.20 12.66
CA ALA A 65 -2.48 3.45 14.04
C ALA A 65 -3.82 4.19 14.04
N ILE A 66 -4.79 3.69 14.82
CA ILE A 66 -6.10 4.34 15.01
C ILE A 66 -6.12 4.91 16.43
N LEU A 67 -6.13 6.24 16.52
CA LEU A 67 -5.97 7.03 17.74
C LEU A 67 -7.21 7.90 18.00
#